data_AF-A0A1I4FEY9-F1
#
_entry.id   AF-A0A1I4FEY9-F1
#
_cell.length_a   1.000
_cell.length_b   1.000
_cell.length_c   1.000
_cell.angle_alpha   90.00
_cell.angle_beta   90.00
_cell.angle_gamma   90.00
#
_symmetry.space_group_name_H-M   'P 1'
#
loop_
_entity.id
_entity.type
_entity.pdbx_description
1 polymer ?
#
loop_
_entity_poly.entity_id
_entity_poly.type
_entity_poly.pdbx_seq_one_letter_code
_entity_poly.pdbx_strand_id
1 'polypeptide(L)'
;MRTGLSVIRQLVRDAIDRNSEDWMIVALDQLFHPANDHSRFPSAERFAMGKELSEHILALNPLQGDGPKFRSYPAVARYYHESGNKDRAIELVELALKSLDGPEPIADELKQHLLPHLLQALANYRGEKVCYGALCAAPQNNFPKVTKRSLPRRKHKKG
;
A
#
# COMPACT_ATOMS: atom_id res chain seq x y z
N MET A 1 6.78 -20.13 22.33
CA MET A 1 5.78 -19.52 21.43
C MET A 1 6.47 -18.42 20.62
N ARG A 2 6.45 -18.48 19.28
CA ARG A 2 6.89 -17.34 18.45
C ARG A 2 5.88 -16.20 18.67
N THR A 3 6.34 -15.01 19.05
CA THR A 3 5.50 -13.81 19.05
C THR A 3 5.13 -13.48 17.61
N GLY A 4 3.94 -12.92 17.36
CA GLY A 4 3.49 -12.59 15.99
C GLY A 4 4.52 -11.78 15.20
N LEU A 5 5.29 -10.93 15.89
CA LEU A 5 6.39 -10.16 15.33
C LEU A 5 7.56 -11.03 14.79
N SER A 6 7.92 -12.10 15.50
CA SER A 6 8.96 -13.01 15.01
C SER A 6 8.53 -13.81 13.77
N VAL A 7 7.23 -14.13 13.68
CA VAL A 7 6.66 -14.81 12.51
C VAL A 7 6.69 -13.90 11.29
N ILE A 8 6.24 -12.65 11.44
CA ILE A 8 6.20 -11.70 10.32
C ILE A 8 7.60 -11.33 9.83
N ARG A 9 8.59 -11.18 10.72
CA ARG A 9 10.00 -10.98 10.32
C ARG A 9 10.53 -12.13 9.48
N GLN A 10 10.21 -13.37 9.88
CA GLN A 10 10.65 -14.53 9.11
C GLN A 10 9.96 -14.57 7.75
N LEU A 11 8.66 -14.25 7.67
CA LEU A 11 7.93 -14.16 6.41
C LEU A 11 8.56 -13.11 5.47
N VAL A 12 8.92 -11.93 5.99
CA VAL A 12 9.58 -10.87 5.22
C VAL A 12 10.91 -11.36 4.65
N ARG A 13 11.74 -11.99 5.49
CA ARG A 13 13.03 -12.56 5.04
C ARG A 13 12.83 -13.64 3.99
N ASP A 14 11.94 -14.59 4.25
CA ASP A 14 11.66 -15.68 3.31
C ASP A 14 11.15 -15.14 1.96
N ALA A 15 10.33 -14.08 1.97
CA ALA A 15 9.84 -13.44 0.76
C ALA A 15 10.97 -12.79 -0.06
N ILE A 16 11.90 -12.11 0.62
CA ILE A 16 13.08 -11.47 0.01
C ILE A 16 14.06 -12.51 -0.51
N ASP A 17 14.39 -13.52 0.29
CA ASP A 17 15.32 -14.60 -0.05
C ASP A 17 14.82 -15.41 -1.27
N ARG A 18 13.50 -15.59 -1.39
CA ARG A 18 12.85 -16.22 -2.55
C ARG A 18 12.82 -15.32 -3.78
N ASN A 19 13.07 -14.03 -3.62
CA ASN A 19 12.95 -13.01 -4.66
C ASN A 19 11.60 -13.08 -5.39
N SER A 20 10.51 -13.28 -4.64
CA SER A 20 9.17 -13.55 -5.18
C SER A 20 8.21 -12.41 -4.87
N GLU A 21 7.73 -11.73 -5.92
CA GLU A 21 6.76 -10.64 -5.82
C GLU A 21 5.50 -11.08 -5.05
N ASP A 22 4.96 -12.27 -5.34
CA ASP A 22 3.77 -12.81 -4.66
C ASP A 22 3.98 -12.99 -3.14
N TRP A 23 5.15 -13.52 -2.74
CA TRP A 23 5.46 -13.66 -1.31
C TRP A 23 5.64 -12.30 -0.63
N MET A 24 6.22 -11.33 -1.34
CA MET A 24 6.39 -9.97 -0.82
C MET A 24 5.04 -9.25 -0.68
N ILE A 25 4.10 -9.47 -1.62
CA ILE A 25 2.72 -8.96 -1.53
C ILE A 25 2.04 -9.52 -0.27
N VAL A 26 2.10 -10.84 -0.07
CA VAL A 26 1.51 -11.47 1.11
C VAL A 26 2.10 -10.89 2.40
N ALA A 27 3.41 -10.70 2.45
CA ALA A 27 4.08 -10.09 3.60
C ALA A 27 3.64 -8.63 3.84
N LEU A 28 3.51 -7.82 2.78
CA LEU A 28 3.00 -6.45 2.88
C LEU A 28 1.54 -6.42 3.36
N ASP A 29 0.70 -7.36 2.91
CA ASP A 29 -0.69 -7.41 3.35
C ASP A 29 -0.81 -7.78 4.82
N GLN A 30 0.03 -8.67 5.34
CA GLN A 30 0.09 -8.92 6.78
C GLN A 30 0.48 -7.67 7.59
N LEU A 31 1.23 -6.73 6.99
CA LEU A 31 1.71 -5.52 7.64
C LEU A 31 0.77 -4.31 7.49
N PHE A 32 0.08 -4.17 6.36
CA PHE A 32 -0.64 -2.94 5.96
C PHE A 32 -2.05 -3.18 5.39
N HIS A 33 -2.52 -4.41 5.27
CA HIS A 33 -3.89 -4.63 4.82
C HIS A 33 -4.88 -4.16 5.89
N PRO A 34 -5.89 -3.32 5.57
CA PRO A 34 -6.78 -2.72 6.56
C PRO A 34 -7.66 -3.74 7.31
N ALA A 35 -7.80 -4.95 6.79
CA ALA A 35 -8.52 -6.04 7.46
C ALA A 35 -7.72 -6.70 8.61
N ASN A 36 -6.41 -6.42 8.71
CA ASN A 36 -5.53 -7.05 9.70
C ASN A 36 -5.32 -6.14 10.92
N ASP A 37 -5.40 -6.70 12.13
CA ASP A 37 -5.03 -5.99 13.36
C ASP A 37 -3.51 -5.89 13.48
N HIS A 38 -2.97 -4.74 13.08
CA HIS A 38 -1.55 -4.41 13.16
C HIS A 38 -1.18 -3.63 14.44
N SER A 39 -2.11 -3.42 15.38
CA SER A 39 -1.86 -2.67 16.63
C SER A 39 -0.80 -3.30 17.54
N ARG A 40 -0.58 -4.61 17.36
CA ARG A 40 0.36 -5.42 18.14
C ARG A 40 1.81 -5.31 17.66
N PHE A 41 2.05 -4.74 16.48
CA PHE A 41 3.39 -4.58 15.95
C PHE A 41 4.00 -3.23 16.38
N PRO A 42 5.27 -3.21 16.83
CA PRO A 42 5.98 -1.95 17.00
C PRO A 42 5.99 -1.16 15.69
N SER A 43 5.44 0.05 15.72
CA SER A 43 5.22 0.87 14.52
C SER A 43 6.49 1.04 13.67
N ALA A 44 7.62 1.41 14.30
CA ALA A 44 8.89 1.64 13.59
C ALA A 44 9.36 0.41 12.82
N GLU A 45 9.22 -0.77 13.41
CA GLU A 45 9.66 -2.02 12.80
C GLU A 45 8.71 -2.49 11.69
N ARG A 46 7.40 -2.34 11.89
CA ARG A 46 6.40 -2.61 10.86
C ARG A 46 6.68 -1.77 9.60
N PHE A 47 6.93 -0.47 9.79
CA PHE A 47 7.25 0.43 8.68
C PHE A 47 8.62 0.14 8.06
N ALA A 48 9.63 -0.27 8.84
CA ALA A 48 10.92 -0.68 8.30
C ALA A 48 10.81 -1.90 7.37
N MET A 49 10.12 -2.95 7.80
CA MET A 49 9.87 -4.14 6.96
C MET A 49 9.02 -3.79 5.73
N GLY A 50 8.01 -2.92 5.89
CA GLY A 50 7.19 -2.44 4.78
C GLY A 50 7.99 -1.69 3.73
N LYS A 51 8.95 -0.87 4.17
CA LYS A 51 9.86 -0.14 3.29
C LYS A 51 10.73 -1.10 2.48
N GLU A 52 11.37 -2.05 3.16
CA GLU A 52 12.26 -3.03 2.55
C GLU A 52 11.52 -3.85 1.48
N LEU A 53 10.36 -4.42 1.81
CA LEU A 53 9.52 -5.15 0.84
C LEU A 53 9.11 -4.28 -0.35
N SER A 54 8.71 -3.03 -0.09
CA SER A 54 8.30 -2.10 -1.14
C SER A 54 9.45 -1.77 -2.10
N GLU A 55 10.67 -1.58 -1.58
CA GLU A 55 11.85 -1.33 -2.41
C GLU A 55 12.20 -2.55 -3.26
N HIS A 56 12.14 -3.76 -2.70
CA HIS A 56 12.38 -5.00 -3.45
C HIS A 56 11.33 -5.23 -4.55
N ILE A 57 10.05 -5.03 -4.26
CA ILE A 57 8.99 -5.14 -5.28
C ILE A 57 9.22 -4.14 -6.41
N LEU A 58 9.54 -2.88 -6.11
CA LEU A 58 9.75 -1.86 -7.13
C LEU A 58 11.05 -2.06 -7.91
N ALA A 59 12.02 -2.79 -7.36
CA ALA A 59 13.19 -3.23 -8.10
C ALA A 59 12.85 -4.37 -9.09
N LEU A 60 11.98 -5.31 -8.68
CA LEU A 60 11.51 -6.41 -9.54
C LEU A 60 10.54 -5.96 -10.62
N ASN A 61 9.68 -5.00 -10.30
CA ASN A 61 8.67 -4.47 -11.19
C ASN A 61 8.77 -2.93 -11.26
N PRO A 62 9.81 -2.39 -11.93
CA PRO A 62 10.08 -0.95 -11.99
C PRO A 62 8.93 -0.16 -12.61
N LEU A 63 8.81 1.12 -12.25
CA LEU A 63 7.72 1.99 -12.72
C LEU A 63 7.69 2.13 -14.24
N GLN A 64 8.86 2.14 -14.87
CA GLN A 64 9.03 2.29 -16.32
C GLN A 64 9.07 0.94 -17.06
N GLY A 65 8.89 -0.19 -16.36
CA GLY A 65 8.86 -1.51 -16.98
C GLY A 65 7.45 -1.89 -17.45
N ASP A 66 7.36 -2.87 -18.35
CA ASP A 66 6.08 -3.31 -18.94
C ASP A 66 5.32 -4.35 -18.10
N GLY A 67 5.88 -4.77 -16.96
CA GLY A 67 5.27 -5.78 -16.09
C GLY A 67 3.90 -5.35 -15.52
N PRO A 68 3.02 -6.31 -15.18
CA PRO A 68 1.68 -6.02 -14.69
C PRO A 68 1.72 -5.32 -13.33
N LYS A 69 1.34 -4.04 -13.29
CA LYS A 69 1.40 -3.22 -12.08
C LYS A 69 0.25 -3.52 -11.12
N PHE A 70 -0.89 -3.99 -11.65
CA PHE A 70 -2.10 -4.25 -10.87
C PHE A 70 -1.93 -5.32 -9.78
N ARG A 71 -0.87 -6.16 -9.86
CA ARG A 71 -0.60 -7.21 -8.88
C ARG A 71 -0.05 -6.65 -7.57
N SER A 72 1.12 -6.00 -7.62
CA SER A 72 1.86 -5.61 -6.40
C SER A 72 1.71 -4.15 -6.01
N TYR A 73 1.50 -3.25 -6.96
CA TYR A 73 1.45 -1.81 -6.69
C TYR A 73 0.35 -1.42 -5.69
N PRO A 74 -0.82 -2.10 -5.63
CA PRO A 74 -1.83 -1.78 -4.61
C PRO A 74 -1.33 -2.02 -3.19
N ALA A 75 -0.55 -3.09 -2.95
CA ALA A 75 0.03 -3.38 -1.65
C ALA A 75 1.13 -2.36 -1.28
N VAL A 76 1.99 -2.02 -2.24
CA VAL A 76 3.03 -0.99 -2.06
C VAL A 76 2.43 0.40 -1.82
N ALA A 77 1.34 0.73 -2.50
CA ALA A 77 0.63 2.00 -2.31
C ALA A 77 0.04 2.13 -0.90
N ARG A 78 -0.48 1.04 -0.31
CA ARG A 78 -0.95 1.02 1.09
C ARG A 78 0.17 1.42 2.05
N TYR A 79 1.36 0.83 1.88
CA TYR A 79 2.54 1.20 2.67
C TYR A 79 2.89 2.69 2.53
N TYR A 80 2.96 3.22 1.31
CA TYR A 80 3.31 4.63 1.10
C TYR A 80 2.25 5.59 1.67
N HIS A 81 0.97 5.25 1.55
CA HIS A 81 -0.10 6.05 2.13
C HIS A 81 -0.02 6.08 3.67
N GLU A 82 0.13 4.92 4.31
CA GLU A 82 0.24 4.83 5.77
C GLU A 82 1.52 5.46 6.33
N SER A 83 2.63 5.39 5.57
CA SER A 83 3.88 6.06 5.96
C SER A 83 3.86 7.57 5.71
N GLY A 84 2.80 8.10 5.09
CA GLY A 84 2.55 9.52 4.88
C GLY A 84 3.01 10.06 3.52
N ASN A 85 3.57 9.23 2.65
CA ASN A 85 3.92 9.61 1.29
C ASN A 85 2.71 9.40 0.35
N LYS A 86 1.76 10.34 0.42
CA LYS A 86 0.52 10.27 -0.34
C LYS A 86 0.72 10.33 -1.84
N ASP A 87 1.62 11.19 -2.32
CA ASP A 87 1.86 11.36 -3.76
C ASP A 87 2.34 10.06 -4.40
N ARG A 88 3.28 9.37 -3.72
CA ARG A 88 3.76 8.07 -4.18
C ARG A 88 2.68 7.00 -4.16
N ALA A 89 1.81 7.00 -3.14
CA ALA A 89 0.70 6.07 -3.08
C ALA A 89 -0.30 6.28 -4.22
N ILE A 90 -0.61 7.54 -4.54
CA ILE A 90 -1.50 7.92 -5.66
C ILE A 90 -0.90 7.45 -6.98
N GLU A 91 0.36 7.78 -7.26
CA GLU A 91 1.07 7.37 -8.48
C GLU A 91 1.01 5.85 -8.70
N LEU A 92 1.27 5.06 -7.65
CA LEU A 92 1.25 3.60 -7.73
C LEU A 92 -0.15 3.04 -8.04
N VAL A 93 -1.20 3.61 -7.44
CA VAL A 93 -2.58 3.19 -7.75
C VAL A 93 -2.97 3.57 -9.18
N GLU A 94 -2.55 4.73 -9.67
CA GLU A 94 -2.78 5.14 -11.06
C GLU A 94 -2.08 4.22 -12.06
N LEU A 95 -0.84 3.83 -11.79
CA LEU A 95 -0.11 2.86 -12.60
C LEU A 95 -0.78 1.48 -12.58
N ALA A 96 -1.27 1.03 -11.41
CA ALA A 96 -2.06 -0.19 -11.29
C ALA A 96 -3.34 -0.14 -12.12
N LEU A 97 -4.09 0.97 -12.08
CA LEU A 97 -5.30 1.17 -12.87
C LEU A 97 -5.01 1.13 -14.37
N LYS A 98 -4.01 1.87 -14.84
CA LYS A 98 -3.60 1.87 -16.26
C LYS A 98 -3.19 0.47 -16.72
N SER A 99 -2.52 -0.28 -15.86
CA SER A 99 -2.11 -1.65 -16.16
C SER A 99 -3.28 -2.62 -16.34
N LEU A 100 -4.50 -2.30 -15.86
CA LEU A 100 -5.70 -3.12 -16.10
C LEU A 100 -6.21 -3.05 -17.56
N ASP A 101 -5.81 -2.01 -18.29
CA ASP A 101 -6.09 -1.84 -19.72
C ASP A 101 -4.83 -2.12 -20.57
N GLY A 102 -3.81 -2.72 -19.96
CA GLY A 102 -2.58 -3.09 -20.62
C GLY A 102 -2.77 -4.24 -21.64
N PRO A 103 -1.71 -4.53 -22.42
CA PRO A 103 -1.76 -5.57 -23.45
C PRO A 103 -1.83 -6.99 -22.90
N GLU A 104 -1.44 -7.19 -21.64
CA GLU A 104 -1.51 -8.50 -20.99
C GLU A 104 -2.98 -8.88 -20.72
N PRO A 105 -3.47 -10.04 -21.20
CA PRO A 105 -4.84 -10.47 -20.95
C PRO A 105 -5.08 -10.66 -19.45
N ILE A 106 -6.09 -9.99 -18.93
CA ILE A 106 -6.57 -10.16 -17.55
C ILE A 106 -7.95 -10.80 -17.64
N ALA A 107 -8.19 -11.84 -16.84
CA ALA A 107 -9.51 -12.42 -16.72
C ALA A 107 -10.53 -11.34 -16.29
N ASP A 108 -11.68 -11.27 -16.97
CA ASP A 108 -12.68 -10.24 -16.72
C ASP A 108 -13.16 -10.26 -15.26
N GLU A 109 -13.27 -11.43 -14.65
CA GLU A 109 -13.64 -11.56 -13.23
C GLU A 109 -12.61 -10.91 -12.31
N LEU A 110 -11.31 -11.11 -12.61
CA LEU A 110 -10.23 -10.49 -11.83
C LEU A 110 -10.25 -8.97 -11.99
N LYS A 111 -10.47 -8.47 -13.20
CA LYS A 111 -10.58 -7.03 -13.47
C LYS A 111 -11.78 -6.41 -12.75
N GLN A 112 -12.94 -7.07 -12.79
CA GLN A 112 -14.15 -6.65 -12.07
C GLN A 112 -13.94 -6.63 -10.56
N HIS A 113 -13.12 -7.51 -10.01
CA HIS A 113 -12.76 -7.51 -8.60
C HIS A 113 -11.78 -6.38 -8.25
N LEU A 114 -10.71 -6.21 -9.03
CA LEU A 114 -9.63 -5.25 -8.71
C LEU A 114 -10.06 -3.78 -8.92
N LEU A 115 -10.78 -3.48 -10.00
CA LEU A 115 -11.08 -2.11 -10.41
C LEU A 115 -11.83 -1.30 -9.32
N PRO A 116 -12.90 -1.81 -8.68
CA PRO A 116 -13.56 -1.11 -7.58
C PRO A 116 -12.62 -0.83 -6.39
N HIS A 117 -11.76 -1.79 -6.03
CA HIS A 117 -10.82 -1.63 -4.92
C HIS A 117 -9.77 -0.55 -5.20
N LEU A 118 -9.24 -0.49 -6.43
CA LEU A 118 -8.27 0.53 -6.83
C LEU A 118 -8.91 1.92 -6.90
N LEU A 119 -10.10 2.03 -7.47
CA LEU A 119 -10.83 3.31 -7.51
C LEU A 119 -11.13 3.81 -6.12
N GLN A 120 -11.56 2.92 -5.22
CA GLN A 120 -11.80 3.28 -3.84
C GLN A 120 -10.52 3.77 -3.17
N ALA A 121 -9.40 3.04 -3.29
CA ALA A 121 -8.12 3.46 -2.74
C ALA A 121 -7.70 4.85 -3.26
N LEU A 122 -7.80 5.08 -4.57
CA LEU A 122 -7.46 6.36 -5.19
C LEU A 122 -8.33 7.51 -4.68
N ALA A 123 -9.65 7.30 -4.56
CA ALA A 123 -10.58 8.28 -4.02
C ALA A 123 -10.17 8.68 -2.59
N ASN A 124 -9.81 7.70 -1.77
CA ASN A 124 -9.41 7.93 -0.39
C ASN A 124 -8.08 8.67 -0.27
N TYR A 125 -7.10 8.33 -1.11
CA TYR A 125 -5.77 8.95 -1.07
C TYR A 125 -5.81 10.40 -1.53
N ARG A 126 -6.59 10.68 -2.58
CA ARG A 126 -6.80 12.05 -3.08
C ARG A 126 -7.75 12.87 -2.20
N GLY A 127 -8.71 12.21 -1.55
CA GLY A 127 -9.77 12.87 -0.78
C GLY A 127 -10.87 13.47 -1.65
N GLU A 128 -11.00 13.02 -2.90
CA GLU A 128 -12.02 13.46 -3.85
C GLU A 128 -12.65 12.29 -4.60
N LYS A 129 -13.80 12.52 -5.25
CA LYS A 129 -14.43 11.52 -6.11
C LYS A 129 -13.56 11.28 -7.34
N VAL A 130 -13.31 10.02 -7.67
CA VAL A 130 -12.57 9.61 -8.87
C VAL A 130 -13.40 8.66 -9.72
N CYS A 131 -13.19 8.68 -11.02
CA CYS A 131 -13.90 7.84 -11.99
C CYS A 131 -12.92 7.21 -12.98
N TYR A 132 -13.23 6.00 -13.43
CA TYR A 132 -12.53 5.28 -14.46
C TYR A 132 -13.55 4.57 -15.36
N GLY A 133 -13.65 5.01 -16.61
CA GLY A 133 -14.77 4.64 -17.48
C GLY A 133 -16.11 5.02 -16.85
N ALA A 134 -17.02 4.06 -16.76
CA ALA A 134 -18.35 4.24 -16.16
C ALA A 134 -18.39 4.09 -14.63
N LEU A 135 -17.30 3.62 -14.00
CA LEU A 135 -17.25 3.36 -12.56
C LEU A 135 -16.63 4.54 -11.82
N CYS A 136 -17.20 4.88 -10.68
CA CYS A 136 -16.69 5.94 -9.81
C CYS A 136 -16.67 5.50 -8.36
N ALA A 137 -15.74 6.05 -7.58
CA ALA A 137 -15.70 5.89 -6.13
C ALA A 137 -15.58 7.27 -5.47
N ALA A 138 -16.26 7.44 -4.33
CA ALA A 138 -16.13 8.60 -3.47
C ALA A 138 -15.25 8.26 -2.26
N PRO A 139 -14.54 9.24 -1.66
CA PRO A 139 -13.78 9.01 -0.45
C PRO A 139 -14.68 8.52 0.68
N GLN A 140 -14.23 7.52 1.42
CA GLN A 140 -14.91 7.01 2.60
C GLN A 140 -14.22 7.52 3.87
N ASN A 141 -15.03 7.87 4.89
CA ASN A 141 -14.55 8.40 6.16
C ASN A 141 -13.90 7.35 7.08
N ASN A 142 -13.92 6.07 6.70
CA ASN A 142 -13.45 4.95 7.54
C ASN A 142 -11.95 4.65 7.39
N PHE A 143 -11.23 5.44 6.59
CA PHE A 143 -9.77 5.32 6.52
C PHE A 143 -9.16 5.94 7.78
N PRO A 144 -8.20 5.28 8.44
CA PRO A 144 -7.56 5.84 9.61
C PRO A 144 -6.92 7.17 9.22
N LYS A 145 -7.56 8.27 9.62
CA LYS A 145 -6.99 9.61 9.48
C LYS A 145 -5.66 9.58 10.23
N VAL A 146 -4.56 9.75 9.50
CA VAL A 146 -3.26 10.04 10.11
C VAL A 146 -3.47 11.26 11.00
N THR A 147 -3.52 11.03 12.31
CA THR A 147 -3.63 12.09 13.29
C THR A 147 -2.33 12.87 13.20
N LYS A 148 -2.40 14.07 12.62
CA LYS A 148 -1.31 15.04 12.68
C LYS A 148 -1.00 15.23 14.17
N ARG A 149 0.06 14.60 14.66
CA ARG A 149 0.61 14.89 16.00
C ARG A 149 0.93 16.37 16.00
N SER A 150 0.13 17.12 16.75
CA SER A 150 0.35 18.52 17.05
C SER A 150 1.74 18.64 17.68
N LEU A 151 2.68 19.25 16.95
CA LEU A 151 3.96 19.66 17.51
C LEU A 151 3.68 20.54 18.74
N PRO A 152 4.26 20.26 19.91
CA PRO A 152 4.08 21.12 21.06
C PRO A 152 4.68 22.48 20.76
N ARG A 153 3.84 23.52 20.76
CA ARG A 153 4.26 24.93 20.77
C ARG A 153 5.24 25.12 21.93
N ARG A 154 6.51 25.37 21.63
CA ARG A 154 7.49 25.89 22.59
C ARG A 154 6.93 27.19 23.16
N LYS A 155 6.54 27.19 24.43
CA LYS A 155 6.28 28.43 25.17
C LYS A 155 7.63 29.07 25.48
N HIS A 156 7.93 30.20 24.84
CA HIS A 156 8.94 31.12 25.36
C HIS A 156 8.43 31.67 26.70
N LYS A 157 9.13 31.35 27.78
CA LYS A 157 8.95 31.98 29.08
C LYS A 157 9.86 33.20 29.11
N LYS A 158 9.30 34.40 29.08
CA LYS A 158 9.94 35.64 29.53
C LYS A 158 9.28 36.00 30.86
N GLY A 159 10.09 36.33 31.85
CA GLY A 159 9.72 36.58 33.24
C GLY A 159 10.81 36.03 34.14
#